data_AF-A0A0C2H4Y9-F1
#
_entry.id   AF-A0A0C2H4Y9-F1
#
_cell.length_a   1.000
_cell.length_b   1.000
_cell.length_c   1.000
_cell.angle_alpha   90.00
_cell.angle_beta   90.00
_cell.angle_gamma   90.00
#
_symmetry.space_group_name_H-M   'P 1'
#
loop_
_entity.id
_entity.type
_entity.pdbx_description
1 polymer ?
#
loop_
_entity_poly.entity_id
_entity_poly.type
_entity_poly.pdbx_seq_one_letter_code
_entity_poly.pdbx_strand_id
1 'polypeptide(L)'
;MLPNKDIDEIPEVNAEEYKLDYWHGFIPNEDTALLLKHDGDFLVRSLMEEPKPICVSVREGAKVYNAVVQRTEGGGFELAGVEYPSIKDMIDELQVRKRPIQIEDAQVVLNCPVRRKQWELRHCMITLGKRLGKGSYGSVYRGVLRKDRQVIDVAVKVLSDMSVENSHALWKEARVMQMYDHPHVVRMYGVANDTEPYYLVMELVAGGALNDFLKKKGKYAKTAKRVQILYEASLGIEYLHSRGCIHRDIAARNLLMDKVIKVADFGLTRRSKSYIVNPDKPMNLRWLAPDVYHTGIVRYFDTFLSFN
;
A
#
# COMPACT_ATOMS: atom_id res chain seq x y z
N MET A 1 -14.31 15.58 -25.35
CA MET A 1 -12.93 15.14 -25.04
C MET A 1 -12.62 15.62 -23.65
N LEU A 2 -12.44 14.70 -22.69
CA LEU A 2 -12.01 15.08 -21.33
C LEU A 2 -10.49 15.34 -21.38
N PRO A 3 -9.99 16.40 -20.73
CA PRO A 3 -8.58 16.75 -20.82
C PRO A 3 -7.72 15.67 -20.17
N ASN A 4 -6.60 15.34 -20.82
CA ASN A 4 -5.45 14.68 -20.21
C ASN A 4 -5.05 15.50 -18.98
N LYS A 5 -5.29 14.99 -17.78
CA LYS A 5 -4.53 15.43 -16.61
C LYS A 5 -3.16 14.75 -16.72
N ASP A 6 -2.27 15.37 -17.49
CA ASP A 6 -0.85 15.05 -17.50
C ASP A 6 -0.25 15.31 -16.10
N ILE A 7 0.84 14.61 -15.80
CA ILE A 7 1.37 14.29 -14.46
C ILE A 7 2.13 15.48 -13.83
N ASP A 8 1.89 16.70 -14.31
CA ASP A 8 2.85 17.79 -14.15
C ASP A 8 2.68 18.64 -12.88
N GLU A 9 1.77 18.30 -11.97
CA GLU A 9 1.65 19.00 -10.68
C GLU A 9 1.44 18.00 -9.53
N ILE A 10 2.45 17.19 -9.24
CA ILE A 10 2.59 16.64 -7.88
C ILE A 10 3.18 17.78 -7.05
N PRO A 11 2.46 18.31 -6.03
CA PRO A 11 2.95 19.45 -5.26
C PRO A 11 4.33 19.16 -4.70
N GLU A 12 5.26 20.11 -4.80
CA GLU A 12 6.50 20.02 -4.03
C GLU A 12 6.15 19.98 -2.54
N VAL A 13 6.49 18.85 -1.93
CA VAL A 13 6.16 18.49 -0.57
C VAL A 13 7.16 19.19 0.36
N ASN A 14 6.96 20.49 0.61
CA ASN A 14 7.92 21.34 1.32
C ASN A 14 7.49 21.73 2.75
N ALA A 15 6.56 20.99 3.36
CA ALA A 15 6.19 21.20 4.75
C ALA A 15 7.26 20.61 5.67
N GLU A 16 7.73 21.39 6.66
CA GLU A 16 8.81 20.98 7.57
C GLU A 16 8.43 19.74 8.40
N GLU A 17 7.14 19.57 8.71
CA GLU A 17 6.65 18.39 9.42
C GLU A 17 6.95 17.08 8.68
N TYR A 18 7.02 17.12 7.35
CA TYR A 18 7.30 15.93 6.55
C TYR A 18 8.74 15.46 6.72
N LYS A 19 9.67 16.32 7.15
CA LYS A 19 11.06 15.92 7.38
C LYS A 19 11.26 15.16 8.70
N LEU A 20 10.28 15.22 9.61
CA LEU A 20 10.33 14.54 10.89
C LEU A 20 10.38 13.01 10.68
N ASP A 21 11.16 12.33 11.51
CA ASP A 21 11.34 10.87 11.46
C ASP A 21 10.19 10.09 12.12
N TYR A 22 9.36 10.79 12.89
CA TYR A 22 8.10 10.34 13.48
C TYR A 22 6.86 10.91 12.78
N TRP A 23 7.02 11.49 11.58
CA TRP A 23 5.91 11.80 10.67
C TRP A 23 5.61 10.59 9.78
N HIS A 24 4.40 10.04 9.87
CA HIS A 24 3.97 8.83 9.15
C HIS A 24 3.01 9.10 7.99
N GLY A 25 2.85 10.36 7.59
CA GLY A 25 1.95 10.75 6.48
C GLY A 25 0.51 10.37 6.76
N PHE A 26 -0.18 9.86 5.75
CA PHE A 26 -1.53 9.32 5.87
C PHE A 26 -1.48 7.82 6.18
N ILE A 27 -1.03 7.42 7.36
CA ILE A 27 -1.05 6.01 7.77
C ILE A 27 -2.43 5.69 8.41
N PRO A 28 -3.10 4.56 8.07
CA PRO A 28 -4.40 4.23 8.63
C PRO A 28 -4.38 3.96 10.14
N ASN A 29 -5.54 4.05 10.78
CA ASN A 29 -5.72 3.77 12.22
C ASN A 29 -5.27 2.34 12.58
N GLU A 30 -5.58 1.36 11.74
CA GLU A 30 -5.21 -0.04 11.96
C GLU A 30 -3.68 -0.23 11.98
N ASP A 31 -2.96 0.35 11.02
CA ASP A 31 -1.50 0.26 10.96
C ASP A 31 -0.85 1.06 12.09
N THR A 32 -1.41 2.22 12.43
CA THR A 32 -1.00 3.05 13.58
C THR A 32 -1.05 2.22 14.87
N ALA A 33 -2.15 1.50 15.10
CA ALA A 33 -2.30 0.64 16.27
C ALA A 33 -1.30 -0.54 16.29
N LEU A 34 -0.80 -1.00 15.15
CA LEU A 34 0.25 -2.02 15.12
C LEU A 34 1.64 -1.44 15.42
N LEU A 35 1.85 -0.15 15.15
CA LEU A 35 3.13 0.54 15.35
C LEU A 35 3.35 0.98 16.80
N LEU A 36 2.31 1.47 17.48
CA LEU A 36 2.38 1.94 18.86
C LEU A 36 2.19 0.76 19.83
N LYS A 37 3.25 0.33 20.52
CA LYS A 37 3.27 -0.93 21.28
C LYS A 37 3.18 -0.74 22.79
N HIS A 38 3.72 0.36 23.30
CA HIS A 38 3.83 0.64 24.73
C HIS A 38 3.16 1.97 25.07
N ASP A 39 2.78 2.16 26.33
CA ASP A 39 2.12 3.40 26.77
C ASP A 39 3.03 4.62 26.58
N GLY A 40 2.45 5.66 25.97
CA GLY A 40 3.16 6.85 25.54
C GLY A 40 4.02 6.66 24.29
N ASP A 41 4.02 5.50 23.62
CA ASP A 41 4.47 5.42 22.23
C ASP A 41 3.57 6.32 21.39
N PHE A 42 4.17 7.19 20.60
CA PHE A 42 3.42 8.13 19.76
C PHE A 42 4.00 8.29 18.36
N LEU A 43 3.19 8.78 17.45
CA LEU A 43 3.60 9.22 16.12
C LEU A 43 2.73 10.39 15.66
N VAL A 44 3.22 11.15 14.68
CA VAL A 44 2.48 12.24 14.05
C VAL A 44 2.04 11.80 12.66
N ARG A 45 0.79 12.08 12.30
CA ARG A 45 0.21 11.70 11.01
C ARG A 45 -0.96 12.59 10.63
N SER A 46 -1.44 12.46 9.40
CA SER A 46 -2.75 13.00 8.98
C SER A 46 -3.80 11.89 8.95
N LEU A 47 -5.01 12.22 9.41
CA LEU A 47 -6.17 11.33 9.28
C LEU A 47 -6.66 11.27 7.82
N MET A 48 -7.26 10.14 7.44
CA MET A 48 -7.86 9.93 6.11
C MET A 48 -9.34 10.33 6.08
N GLU A 49 -9.70 11.41 6.77
CA GLU A 49 -11.08 11.91 6.91
C GLU A 49 -11.05 13.37 6.53
N GLU A 50 -11.97 13.91 5.73
CA GLU A 50 -11.98 15.34 5.39
C GLU A 50 -12.42 16.17 6.62
N PRO A 51 -11.66 17.20 7.06
CA PRO A 51 -10.62 17.99 6.35
C PRO A 51 -9.13 17.55 6.57
N LYS A 52 -8.84 16.25 6.57
CA LYS A 52 -7.53 15.58 6.70
C LYS A 52 -6.65 16.14 7.83
N PRO A 53 -7.17 16.20 9.06
CA PRO A 53 -6.47 16.86 10.16
C PRO A 53 -5.16 16.16 10.50
N ILE A 54 -4.16 16.94 10.90
CA ILE A 54 -2.95 16.43 11.53
C ILE A 54 -3.30 16.01 12.96
N CYS A 55 -2.74 14.90 13.42
CA CYS A 55 -2.88 14.46 14.79
C CYS A 55 -1.60 13.84 15.35
N VAL A 56 -1.50 13.89 16.68
CA VAL A 56 -0.57 13.08 17.45
C VAL A 56 -1.31 11.82 17.90
N SER A 57 -0.98 10.67 17.31
CA SER A 57 -1.51 9.38 17.75
C SER A 57 -0.65 8.82 18.87
N VAL A 58 -1.24 8.44 20.00
CA VAL A 58 -0.52 7.93 21.17
C VAL A 58 -1.22 6.71 21.77
N ARG A 59 -0.44 5.73 22.22
CA ARG A 59 -0.91 4.53 22.91
C ARG A 59 -1.11 4.82 24.39
N GLU A 60 -2.27 4.44 24.91
CA GLU A 60 -2.55 4.41 26.35
C GLU A 60 -3.42 3.18 26.66
N GLY A 61 -2.84 2.23 27.39
CA GLY A 61 -3.41 0.92 27.63
C GLY A 61 -3.72 0.18 26.34
N ALA A 62 -4.95 -0.32 26.20
CA ALA A 62 -5.37 -1.06 25.00
C ALA A 62 -5.77 -0.14 23.83
N LYS A 63 -5.92 1.17 24.05
CA LYS A 63 -6.47 2.12 23.07
C LYS A 63 -5.36 2.96 22.42
N VAL A 64 -5.67 3.49 21.24
CA VAL A 64 -4.87 4.54 20.60
C VAL A 64 -5.73 5.79 20.54
N TYR A 65 -5.21 6.89 21.07
CA TYR A 65 -5.84 8.19 21.11
C TYR A 65 -5.27 9.07 20.01
N ASN A 66 -6.11 9.88 19.36
CA ASN A 66 -5.69 10.83 18.33
C ASN A 66 -5.90 12.27 18.83
N ALA A 67 -4.82 12.95 19.21
CA ALA A 67 -4.87 14.35 19.60
C ALA A 67 -4.85 15.21 18.32
N VAL A 68 -5.99 15.78 17.94
CA VAL A 68 -6.09 16.61 16.73
C VAL A 68 -5.35 17.93 16.92
N VAL A 69 -4.46 18.24 15.99
CA VAL A 69 -3.67 19.48 15.96
C VAL A 69 -4.36 20.44 15.00
N GLN A 70 -4.70 21.63 15.50
CA GLN A 70 -5.34 22.67 14.68
C GLN A 70 -4.28 23.60 14.11
N ARG A 71 -4.43 24.01 12.84
CA ARG A 71 -3.60 25.07 12.27
C ARG A 71 -4.18 26.43 12.67
N THR A 72 -3.36 27.31 13.22
CA THR A 72 -3.78 28.66 13.62
C THR A 72 -3.74 29.62 12.44
N GLU A 73 -4.48 30.73 12.52
CA GLU A 73 -4.47 31.78 11.48
C GLU A 73 -3.07 32.39 11.28
N GLY A 74 -2.26 32.43 12.34
CA GLY A 74 -0.87 32.89 12.31
C GLY A 74 0.13 31.91 11.68
N GLY A 75 -0.34 30.77 11.16
CA GLY A 75 0.51 29.73 10.55
C GLY A 75 1.20 28.80 11.55
N GLY A 76 0.81 28.85 12.84
CA GLY A 76 1.27 27.94 13.88
C GLY A 76 0.36 26.72 14.04
N PHE A 77 0.59 25.99 15.13
CA PHE A 77 -0.11 24.76 15.47
C PHE A 77 -0.62 24.83 16.90
N GLU A 78 -1.91 24.55 17.11
CA GLU A 78 -2.52 24.50 18.42
C GLU A 78 -2.83 23.04 18.81
N LEU A 79 -2.46 22.68 20.04
CA LEU A 79 -2.89 21.43 20.66
C LEU A 79 -3.22 21.66 22.14
N ALA A 80 -4.42 21.23 22.54
CA ALA A 80 -4.92 21.36 23.92
C ALA A 80 -4.84 22.80 24.46
N GLY A 81 -5.23 23.79 23.65
CA GLY A 81 -5.31 25.20 24.02
C GLY A 81 -3.95 25.91 24.12
N VAL A 82 -2.88 25.32 23.59
CA VAL A 82 -1.56 25.95 23.53
C VAL A 82 -1.06 25.98 22.09
N GLU A 83 -0.64 27.17 21.67
CA GLU A 83 -0.08 27.42 20.34
C GLU A 83 1.44 27.22 20.33
N TYR A 84 1.92 26.64 19.24
CA TYR A 84 3.32 26.36 18.97
C TYR A 84 3.68 26.86 17.56
N PRO A 85 4.90 27.36 17.36
CA PRO A 85 5.34 27.83 16.04
C PRO A 85 5.55 26.67 15.04
N SER A 86 5.82 25.46 15.50
CA SER A 86 5.94 24.27 14.65
C SER A 86 5.51 22.99 15.36
N ILE A 87 5.22 21.93 14.58
CA ILE A 87 4.97 20.58 15.11
C ILE A 87 6.18 20.05 15.90
N LYS A 88 7.40 20.41 15.47
CA LYS A 88 8.62 20.00 16.19
C LYS A 88 8.66 20.62 17.58
N ASP A 89 8.42 21.93 17.69
CA ASP A 89 8.43 22.63 18.98
C ASP A 89 7.32 22.12 19.90
N MET A 90 6.14 21.83 19.35
CA MET A 90 5.04 21.19 20.06
C MET A 90 5.46 19.83 20.64
N ILE A 91 6.04 18.95 19.83
CA ILE A 91 6.46 17.61 20.30
C ILE A 91 7.61 17.71 21.31
N ASP A 92 8.60 18.57 21.05
CA ASP A 92 9.72 18.78 21.97
C ASP A 92 9.23 19.25 23.34
N GLU A 93 8.30 20.20 23.40
CA GLU A 93 7.74 20.67 24.68
C GLU A 93 6.96 19.55 25.39
N LEU A 94 6.02 18.91 24.71
CA LEU A 94 5.14 17.89 25.28
C LEU A 94 5.92 16.66 25.77
N GLN A 95 6.95 16.25 25.01
CA GLN A 95 7.77 15.10 25.35
C GLN A 95 8.79 15.40 26.46
N VAL A 96 9.45 16.58 26.43
CA VAL A 96 10.48 16.93 27.43
C VAL A 96 9.85 17.31 28.76
N ARG A 97 8.79 18.13 28.75
CA ARG A 97 8.13 18.58 29.99
C ARG A 97 7.17 17.54 30.56
N LYS A 98 6.93 16.45 29.83
CA LYS A 98 5.98 15.39 30.20
C LYS A 98 4.61 15.96 30.55
N ARG A 99 4.20 16.99 29.81
CA ARG A 99 2.90 17.63 30.00
C ARG A 99 1.81 16.65 29.55
N PRO A 100 0.89 16.25 30.43
CA PRO A 100 -0.18 15.38 30.03
C PRO A 100 -1.18 16.11 29.14
N ILE A 101 -1.74 15.38 28.18
CA ILE A 101 -2.75 15.87 27.23
C ILE A 101 -4.06 15.18 27.57
N GLN A 102 -5.12 15.95 27.81
CA GLN A 102 -6.46 15.38 27.99
C GLN A 102 -7.06 15.10 26.62
N ILE A 103 -7.39 13.83 26.34
CA ILE A 103 -8.04 13.38 25.10
C ILE A 103 -9.20 12.48 25.48
N GLU A 104 -10.43 12.91 25.18
CA GLU A 104 -11.64 12.16 25.49
C GLU A 104 -11.67 11.71 26.98
N ASP A 105 -11.64 10.39 27.20
CA ASP A 105 -11.71 9.72 28.50
C ASP A 105 -10.34 9.48 29.15
N ALA A 106 -9.23 9.90 28.54
CA ALA A 106 -7.88 9.62 29.02
C ALA A 106 -6.97 10.85 29.12
N GLN A 107 -6.02 10.76 30.05
CA GLN A 107 -4.91 11.69 30.17
C GLN A 107 -3.64 10.97 29.69
N VAL A 108 -3.09 11.39 28.55
CA VAL A 108 -1.98 10.71 27.89
C VAL A 108 -0.69 11.51 28.00
N VAL A 109 0.46 10.83 28.01
CA VAL A 109 1.79 11.47 28.07
C VAL A 109 2.66 10.96 26.93
N LEU A 110 3.34 11.86 26.22
CA LEU A 110 4.24 11.48 25.13
C LEU A 110 5.58 10.97 25.68
N ASN A 111 5.91 9.71 25.37
CA ASN A 111 7.14 9.06 25.82
C ASN A 111 8.13 8.81 24.69
N CYS A 112 7.77 7.94 23.75
CA CYS A 112 8.68 7.44 22.73
C CYS A 112 8.15 7.74 21.33
N PRO A 113 8.82 8.58 20.53
CA PRO A 113 8.45 8.78 19.13
C PRO A 113 8.74 7.50 18.36
N VAL A 114 7.71 6.89 17.79
CA VAL A 114 7.86 5.77 16.88
C VAL A 114 8.35 6.31 15.55
N ARG A 115 9.52 5.84 15.12
CA ARG A 115 10.09 6.21 13.83
C ARG A 115 9.49 5.41 12.68
N ARG A 116 9.48 6.02 11.49
CA ARG A 116 9.12 5.39 10.22
C ARG A 116 9.85 4.07 10.00
N LYS A 117 9.13 3.11 9.45
CA LYS A 117 9.65 1.80 9.04
C LYS A 117 10.25 1.88 7.64
N GLN A 118 11.07 0.89 7.30
CA GLN A 118 11.77 0.86 6.00
C GLN A 118 10.84 0.80 4.78
N TRP A 119 9.60 0.35 4.97
CA TRP A 119 8.58 0.25 3.93
C TRP A 119 7.76 1.54 3.77
N GLU A 120 7.88 2.49 4.70
CA GLU A 120 7.27 3.82 4.63
C GLU A 120 8.21 4.72 3.82
N LEU A 121 8.08 4.66 2.50
CA LEU A 121 8.89 5.43 1.56
C LEU A 121 8.45 6.89 1.54
N ARG A 122 9.38 7.79 1.23
CA ARG A 122 9.06 9.19 0.99
C ARG A 122 8.75 9.43 -0.48
N HIS A 123 7.79 10.33 -0.77
CA HIS A 123 7.50 10.72 -2.16
C HIS A 123 8.74 11.26 -2.87
N CYS A 124 9.58 12.03 -2.17
CA CYS A 124 10.84 12.56 -2.72
C CYS A 124 11.88 11.48 -3.09
N MET A 125 11.74 10.24 -2.60
CA MET A 125 12.60 9.12 -3.01
C MET A 125 12.20 8.58 -4.39
N ILE A 126 11.03 8.93 -4.91
CA ILE A 126 10.41 8.29 -6.08
C ILE A 126 10.28 9.32 -7.20
N THR A 127 10.82 8.99 -8.37
CA THR A 127 10.57 9.74 -9.61
C THR A 127 9.68 8.91 -10.52
N LEU A 128 8.50 9.40 -10.83
CA LEU A 128 7.62 8.78 -11.82
C LEU A 128 8.17 8.99 -13.24
N GLY A 129 7.97 8.01 -14.10
CA GLY A 129 8.28 8.05 -15.52
C GLY A 129 7.06 7.66 -16.35
N LYS A 130 7.29 6.93 -17.45
CA LYS A 130 6.24 6.56 -18.40
C LYS A 130 5.17 5.67 -17.75
N ARG A 131 3.90 5.93 -18.05
CA ARG A 131 2.79 5.03 -17.71
C ARG A 131 2.94 3.66 -18.39
N LEU A 132 2.87 2.60 -17.60
CA LEU A 132 2.91 1.20 -18.04
C LEU A 132 1.52 0.64 -18.32
N GLY A 133 0.53 1.03 -17.52
CA GLY A 133 -0.84 0.54 -17.67
C GLY A 133 -1.85 1.30 -16.81
N LYS A 134 -3.13 0.97 -17.00
CA LYS A 134 -4.25 1.48 -16.21
C LYS A 134 -5.08 0.29 -15.73
N GLY A 135 -5.25 0.17 -14.42
CA GLY A 135 -6.10 -0.83 -13.77
C GLY A 135 -7.38 -0.21 -13.21
N SER A 136 -8.17 -1.00 -12.50
CA SER A 136 -9.45 -0.56 -11.94
C SER A 136 -9.31 0.49 -10.83
N TYR A 137 -8.20 0.44 -10.07
CA TYR A 137 -7.97 1.30 -8.90
C TYR A 137 -6.99 2.46 -9.17
N GLY A 138 -6.43 2.56 -10.38
CA GLY A 138 -5.42 3.57 -10.68
C GLY A 138 -4.55 3.24 -11.87
N SER A 139 -3.45 3.99 -12.01
CA SER A 139 -2.48 3.81 -13.09
C SER A 139 -1.15 3.30 -12.54
N VAL A 140 -0.47 2.46 -13.33
CA VAL A 140 0.86 1.95 -13.01
C VAL A 140 1.87 2.65 -13.90
N TYR A 141 2.93 3.16 -13.30
CA TYR A 141 4.02 3.89 -13.95
C TYR A 141 5.33 3.15 -13.77
N ARG A 142 6.23 3.28 -14.74
CA ARG A 142 7.66 3.04 -14.48
C ARG A 142 8.15 4.17 -13.60
N GLY A 143 9.04 3.90 -12.67
CA GLY A 143 9.65 4.92 -11.85
C GLY A 143 11.05 4.53 -11.41
N VAL A 144 11.67 5.42 -10.66
CA VAL A 144 12.98 5.23 -10.05
C VAL A 144 12.86 5.49 -8.56
N LEU A 145 13.25 4.51 -7.74
CA LEU A 145 13.39 4.64 -6.29
C LEU A 145 14.86 4.93 -5.96
N ARG A 146 15.12 6.04 -5.26
CA ARG A 146 16.42 6.40 -4.71
C ARG A 146 16.43 6.19 -3.20
N LYS A 147 17.10 5.15 -2.74
CA LYS A 147 17.15 4.76 -1.33
C LYS A 147 18.54 4.26 -0.97
N ASP A 148 19.11 4.74 0.13
CA ASP A 148 20.40 4.27 0.66
C ASP A 148 21.55 4.27 -0.37
N ARG A 149 21.62 5.33 -1.20
CA ARG A 149 22.55 5.49 -2.35
C ARG A 149 22.34 4.51 -3.50
N GLN A 150 21.31 3.66 -3.44
CA GLN A 150 20.91 2.78 -4.53
C GLN A 150 19.84 3.47 -5.39
N VAL A 151 19.90 3.18 -6.69
CA VAL A 151 18.92 3.63 -7.68
C VAL A 151 18.28 2.38 -8.26
N ILE A 152 16.99 2.21 -8.04
CA ILE A 152 16.25 0.99 -8.38
C ILE A 152 15.12 1.36 -9.36
N ASP A 153 15.07 0.67 -10.49
CA ASP A 153 13.92 0.75 -11.40
C ASP A 153 12.71 0.06 -10.76
N VAL A 154 11.58 0.77 -10.70
CA VAL A 154 10.38 0.32 -9.98
C VAL A 154 9.13 0.46 -10.84
N ALA A 155 8.10 -0.32 -10.49
CA ALA A 155 6.73 -0.08 -10.91
C ALA A 155 6.00 0.64 -9.77
N VAL A 156 5.33 1.74 -10.08
CA VAL A 156 4.61 2.57 -9.11
C VAL A 156 3.13 2.58 -9.44
N LYS A 157 2.31 1.98 -8.59
CA LYS A 157 0.85 2.05 -8.68
C LYS A 157 0.39 3.30 -7.96
N VAL A 158 -0.26 4.19 -8.71
CA VAL A 158 -0.77 5.48 -8.25
C VAL A 158 -2.29 5.43 -8.27
N LEU A 159 -2.93 5.72 -7.14
CA LEU A 159 -4.38 5.84 -7.05
C LEU A 159 -4.87 7.01 -7.91
N SER A 160 -5.89 6.78 -8.72
CA SER A 160 -6.54 7.85 -9.50
C SER A 160 -7.64 8.59 -8.75
N ASP A 161 -8.15 7.97 -7.68
CA ASP A 161 -9.19 8.51 -6.80
C ASP A 161 -8.74 8.24 -5.35
N MET A 162 -8.75 9.30 -4.55
CA MET A 162 -8.30 9.31 -3.16
C MET A 162 -9.47 9.19 -2.16
N SER A 163 -10.64 8.73 -2.60
CA SER A 163 -11.72 8.32 -1.70
C SER A 163 -11.21 7.38 -0.60
N VAL A 164 -11.83 7.49 0.58
CA VAL A 164 -11.46 6.72 1.78
C VAL A 164 -11.43 5.23 1.45
N GLU A 165 -12.43 4.74 0.71
CA GLU A 165 -12.52 3.34 0.29
C GLU A 165 -11.34 2.89 -0.58
N ASN A 166 -10.94 3.70 -1.56
CA ASN A 166 -9.83 3.37 -2.47
C ASN A 166 -8.47 3.46 -1.76
N SER A 167 -8.32 4.45 -0.89
CA SER A 167 -7.16 4.58 0.00
C SER A 167 -7.00 3.34 0.88
N HIS A 168 -8.06 2.91 1.57
CA HIS A 168 -8.06 1.68 2.37
C HIS A 168 -7.81 0.42 1.53
N ALA A 169 -8.30 0.36 0.29
CA ALA A 169 -8.06 -0.76 -0.62
C ALA A 169 -6.57 -0.89 -0.98
N LEU A 170 -5.88 0.24 -1.25
CA LEU A 170 -4.44 0.25 -1.50
C LEU A 170 -3.64 -0.21 -0.26
N TRP A 171 -3.99 0.29 0.92
CA TRP A 171 -3.35 -0.13 2.17
C TRP A 171 -3.53 -1.62 2.44
N LYS A 172 -4.71 -2.15 2.16
CA LYS A 172 -4.97 -3.60 2.25
C LYS A 172 -4.08 -4.39 1.29
N GLU A 173 -3.92 -3.92 0.06
CA GLU A 173 -3.02 -4.54 -0.93
C GLU A 173 -1.57 -4.50 -0.45
N ALA A 174 -1.10 -3.34 0.03
CA ALA A 174 0.23 -3.15 0.57
C ALA A 174 0.54 -4.12 1.74
N ARG A 175 -0.36 -4.22 2.72
CA ARG A 175 -0.19 -5.14 3.87
C ARG A 175 -0.06 -6.59 3.44
N VAL A 176 -0.82 -7.00 2.42
CA VAL A 176 -0.75 -8.35 1.87
C VAL A 176 0.60 -8.57 1.18
N MET A 177 1.01 -7.67 0.28
CA MET A 177 2.26 -7.81 -0.45
C MET A 177 3.49 -7.78 0.44
N GLN A 178 3.45 -7.01 1.53
CA GLN A 178 4.54 -6.92 2.50
C GLN A 178 4.90 -8.26 3.15
N MET A 179 3.96 -9.21 3.20
CA MET A 179 4.17 -10.52 3.80
C MET A 179 4.92 -11.50 2.90
N TYR A 180 5.14 -11.15 1.63
CA TYR A 180 5.62 -12.08 0.60
C TYR A 180 7.00 -11.68 0.07
N ASP A 181 7.88 -12.68 0.05
CA ASP A 181 9.19 -12.59 -0.57
C ASP A 181 9.48 -13.94 -1.23
N HIS A 182 9.36 -13.97 -2.56
CA HIS A 182 9.53 -15.17 -3.36
C HIS A 182 9.92 -14.83 -4.81
N PRO A 183 10.82 -15.59 -5.48
CA PRO A 183 11.26 -15.28 -6.83
C PRO A 183 10.14 -15.18 -7.87
N HIS A 184 9.04 -15.92 -7.69
CA HIS A 184 7.88 -15.97 -8.59
C HIS A 184 6.68 -15.13 -8.10
N VAL A 185 6.89 -14.20 -7.18
CA VAL A 185 5.89 -13.23 -6.69
C VAL A 185 6.50 -11.84 -6.84
N VAL A 186 5.73 -10.88 -7.34
CA VAL A 186 6.20 -9.48 -7.44
C VAL A 186 6.45 -8.93 -6.05
N ARG A 187 7.67 -8.46 -5.80
CA ARG A 187 8.04 -7.87 -4.52
C ARG A 187 7.50 -6.45 -4.38
N MET A 188 7.03 -6.11 -3.18
CA MET A 188 6.77 -4.73 -2.78
C MET A 188 8.03 -4.14 -2.12
N TYR A 189 8.35 -2.88 -2.46
CA TYR A 189 9.39 -2.11 -1.78
C TYR A 189 8.83 -1.24 -0.65
N GLY A 190 7.63 -0.69 -0.82
CA GLY A 190 7.03 0.18 0.18
C GLY A 190 5.83 0.98 -0.32
N VAL A 191 5.28 1.81 0.56
CA VAL A 191 4.23 2.80 0.25
C VAL A 191 4.80 4.19 0.49
N ALA A 192 4.58 5.12 -0.43
CA ALA A 192 4.74 6.55 -0.16
C ALA A 192 3.37 7.19 0.02
N ASN A 193 3.17 7.76 1.21
CA ASN A 193 1.91 8.31 1.70
C ASN A 193 2.15 9.63 2.43
N ASP A 194 3.23 10.36 2.11
CA ASP A 194 3.48 11.68 2.72
C ASP A 194 2.44 12.68 2.23
N THR A 195 2.07 12.58 0.94
CA THR A 195 1.02 13.37 0.29
C THR A 195 0.13 12.51 -0.59
N GLU A 196 -0.98 13.10 -1.03
CA GLU A 196 -1.79 12.52 -2.11
C GLU A 196 -1.20 12.89 -3.48
N PRO A 197 -1.28 12.00 -4.48
CA PRO A 197 -1.80 10.63 -4.39
C PRO A 197 -0.79 9.65 -3.76
N TYR A 198 -1.28 8.56 -3.16
CA TYR A 198 -0.43 7.52 -2.58
C TYR A 198 0.24 6.65 -3.66
N TYR A 199 1.47 6.22 -3.38
CA TYR A 199 2.27 5.35 -4.25
C TYR A 199 2.51 3.99 -3.60
N LEU A 200 2.07 2.92 -4.26
CA LEU A 200 2.54 1.57 -3.95
C LEU A 200 3.71 1.23 -4.88
N VAL A 201 4.90 1.09 -4.30
CA VAL A 201 6.17 0.90 -5.02
C VAL A 201 6.53 -0.58 -5.03
N MET A 202 6.73 -1.12 -6.23
CA MET A 202 6.92 -2.56 -6.48
C MET A 202 8.09 -2.81 -7.42
N GLU A 203 8.53 -4.07 -7.46
CA GLU A 203 9.47 -4.58 -8.45
C GLU A 203 8.98 -4.32 -9.88
N LEU A 204 9.87 -3.77 -10.72
CA LEU A 204 9.61 -3.65 -12.15
C LEU A 204 9.98 -4.94 -12.88
N VAL A 205 8.99 -5.63 -13.44
CA VAL A 205 9.21 -6.79 -14.32
C VAL A 205 9.23 -6.30 -15.78
N ALA A 206 10.44 -6.17 -16.34
CA ALA A 206 10.67 -5.43 -17.58
C ALA A 206 9.94 -5.97 -18.82
N GLY A 207 9.76 -7.28 -18.93
CA GLY A 207 9.06 -7.88 -20.08
C GLY A 207 7.53 -7.77 -20.03
N GLY A 208 6.97 -7.21 -18.95
CA GLY A 208 5.55 -6.87 -18.85
C GLY A 208 4.62 -8.07 -18.72
N ALA A 209 3.35 -7.88 -19.06
CA ALA A 209 2.31 -8.88 -18.84
C ALA A 209 2.39 -10.05 -19.85
N LEU A 210 2.19 -11.27 -19.35
CA LEU A 210 2.30 -12.51 -20.12
C LEU A 210 1.25 -12.58 -21.24
N ASN A 211 0.06 -12.03 -21.05
CA ASN A 211 -0.97 -11.96 -22.10
C ASN A 211 -0.49 -11.21 -23.35
N ASP A 212 0.30 -10.16 -23.20
CA ASP A 212 0.85 -9.40 -24.32
C ASP A 212 1.94 -10.19 -25.05
N PHE A 213 2.76 -10.94 -24.30
CA PHE A 213 3.68 -11.91 -24.88
C PHE A 213 2.93 -12.99 -25.68
N LEU A 214 1.88 -13.57 -25.11
CA LEU A 214 1.10 -14.64 -25.75
C LEU A 214 0.40 -14.14 -27.03
N LYS A 215 -0.13 -12.92 -27.04
CA LYS A 215 -0.72 -12.31 -28.25
C LYS A 215 0.30 -12.12 -29.37
N LYS A 216 1.52 -11.68 -29.05
CA LYS A 216 2.56 -11.35 -30.04
C LYS A 216 3.33 -12.58 -30.52
N LYS A 217 3.66 -13.50 -29.61
CA LYS A 217 4.63 -14.59 -29.84
C LYS A 217 4.11 -15.98 -29.43
N GLY A 218 2.93 -16.07 -28.81
CA GLY A 218 2.41 -17.33 -28.25
C GLY A 218 2.23 -18.45 -29.27
N LYS A 219 1.88 -18.12 -30.52
CA LYS A 219 1.77 -19.09 -31.63
C LYS A 219 3.11 -19.78 -31.94
N TYR A 220 4.22 -19.09 -31.73
CA TYR A 220 5.56 -19.57 -32.02
C TYR A 220 6.29 -20.13 -30.78
N ALA A 221 5.69 -19.99 -29.60
CA ALA A 221 6.25 -20.51 -28.37
C ALA A 221 6.18 -22.05 -28.36
N LYS A 222 7.36 -22.69 -28.37
CA LYS A 222 7.50 -24.15 -28.23
C LYS A 222 6.82 -24.66 -26.96
N THR A 223 6.32 -25.89 -26.99
CA THR A 223 5.69 -26.55 -25.82
C THR A 223 6.54 -26.45 -24.57
N ALA A 224 7.86 -26.67 -24.68
CA ALA A 224 8.79 -26.54 -23.57
C ALA A 224 8.73 -25.16 -22.87
N LYS A 225 8.62 -24.07 -23.63
CA LYS A 225 8.51 -22.72 -23.05
C LYS A 225 7.16 -22.52 -22.35
N ARG A 226 6.08 -23.08 -22.90
CA ARG A 226 4.74 -23.02 -22.28
C ARG A 226 4.73 -23.78 -20.95
N VAL A 227 5.32 -24.98 -20.92
CA VAL A 227 5.46 -25.78 -19.70
C VAL A 227 6.30 -25.04 -18.65
N GLN A 228 7.42 -24.42 -19.06
CA GLN A 228 8.23 -23.60 -18.16
C GLN A 228 7.42 -22.43 -17.55
N ILE A 229 6.64 -21.72 -18.37
CA ILE A 229 5.81 -20.59 -17.90
C ILE A 229 4.81 -21.06 -16.84
N LEU A 230 4.11 -22.18 -17.10
CA LEU A 230 3.13 -22.75 -16.17
C LEU A 230 3.80 -23.23 -14.88
N TYR A 231 4.95 -23.90 -15.00
CA TYR A 231 5.72 -24.36 -13.86
C TYR A 231 6.14 -23.19 -12.96
N GLU A 232 6.75 -22.14 -13.51
CA GLU A 232 7.19 -20.97 -12.75
C GLU A 232 6.01 -20.21 -12.11
N ALA A 233 4.89 -20.07 -12.82
CA ALA A 233 3.67 -19.50 -12.25
C ALA A 233 3.15 -20.34 -11.06
N SER A 234 3.19 -21.68 -11.19
CA SER A 234 2.74 -22.59 -10.13
C SER A 234 3.57 -22.47 -8.86
N LEU A 235 4.88 -22.25 -8.96
CA LEU A 235 5.76 -22.03 -7.79
C LEU A 235 5.36 -20.76 -7.02
N GLY A 236 5.03 -19.67 -7.73
CA GLY A 236 4.54 -18.44 -7.10
C GLY A 236 3.19 -18.65 -6.40
N ILE A 237 2.28 -19.37 -7.04
CA ILE A 237 0.94 -19.65 -6.51
C ILE A 237 1.01 -20.60 -5.30
N GLU A 238 1.81 -21.66 -5.38
CA GLU A 238 2.08 -22.57 -4.27
C GLU A 238 2.60 -21.82 -3.05
N TYR A 239 3.59 -20.93 -3.25
CA TYR A 239 4.11 -20.07 -2.18
C TYR A 239 3.00 -19.23 -1.54
N LEU A 240 2.17 -18.55 -2.34
CA LEU A 240 1.04 -17.76 -1.82
C LEU A 240 0.08 -18.63 -1.00
N HIS A 241 -0.29 -19.80 -1.50
CA HIS A 241 -1.18 -20.71 -0.80
C HIS A 241 -0.58 -21.21 0.53
N SER A 242 0.72 -21.52 0.55
CA SER A 242 1.43 -21.91 1.79
C SER A 242 1.39 -20.81 2.87
N ARG A 243 1.22 -19.55 2.46
CA ARG A 243 1.05 -18.38 3.34
C ARG A 243 -0.41 -18.01 3.63
N GLY A 244 -1.37 -18.86 3.23
CA GLY A 244 -2.80 -18.61 3.47
C GLY A 244 -3.36 -17.47 2.61
N CYS A 245 -2.81 -17.27 1.42
CA CYS A 245 -3.18 -16.21 0.50
C CYS A 245 -3.99 -16.74 -0.67
N ILE A 246 -5.23 -16.28 -0.83
CA ILE A 246 -6.03 -16.54 -2.03
C ILE A 246 -5.98 -15.28 -2.90
N HIS A 247 -5.32 -15.36 -4.06
CA HIS A 247 -5.15 -14.24 -4.98
C HIS A 247 -6.46 -13.81 -5.65
N ARG A 248 -7.32 -14.78 -6.00
CA ARG A 248 -8.64 -14.60 -6.66
C ARG A 248 -8.63 -13.96 -8.06
N ASP A 249 -7.47 -13.72 -8.65
CA ASP A 249 -7.38 -13.17 -10.01
C ASP A 249 -6.15 -13.67 -10.77
N ILE A 250 -5.87 -14.96 -10.66
CA ILE A 250 -4.80 -15.59 -11.44
C ILE A 250 -5.26 -15.69 -12.90
N ALA A 251 -4.61 -14.91 -13.75
CA ALA A 251 -4.81 -14.90 -15.19
C ALA A 251 -3.54 -14.41 -15.90
N ALA A 252 -3.37 -14.70 -17.20
CA ALA A 252 -2.18 -14.31 -17.95
C ALA A 252 -1.91 -12.79 -17.97
N ARG A 253 -2.90 -11.94 -17.69
CA ARG A 253 -2.70 -10.48 -17.56
C ARG A 253 -2.06 -10.05 -16.24
N ASN A 254 -2.15 -10.91 -15.21
CA ASN A 254 -1.60 -10.71 -13.87
C ASN A 254 -0.37 -11.59 -13.61
N LEU A 255 0.13 -12.26 -14.65
CA LEU A 255 1.46 -12.86 -14.66
C LEU A 255 2.39 -11.93 -15.44
N LEU A 256 3.49 -11.52 -14.82
CA LEU A 256 4.52 -10.73 -15.47
C LEU A 256 5.69 -11.62 -15.86
N MET A 257 6.31 -11.34 -17.00
CA MET A 257 7.37 -12.15 -17.58
C MET A 257 8.61 -11.29 -17.82
N ASP A 258 9.75 -11.74 -17.30
CA ASP A 258 11.07 -11.27 -17.73
C ASP A 258 12.02 -12.49 -17.84
N LYS A 259 13.04 -12.58 -17.00
CA LYS A 259 13.87 -13.81 -16.86
C LYS A 259 13.09 -14.98 -16.27
N VAL A 260 12.11 -14.66 -15.42
CA VAL A 260 11.20 -15.61 -14.75
C VAL A 260 9.76 -15.08 -14.81
N ILE A 261 8.78 -15.96 -14.55
CA ILE A 261 7.38 -15.59 -14.35
C ILE A 261 7.14 -15.18 -12.90
N LYS A 262 6.41 -14.08 -12.72
CA LYS A 262 6.02 -13.55 -11.41
C LYS A 262 4.52 -13.29 -11.35
N VAL A 263 3.90 -13.68 -10.24
CA VAL A 263 2.50 -13.37 -9.91
C VAL A 263 2.40 -11.92 -9.42
N ALA A 264 1.46 -11.15 -9.96
CA ALA A 264 1.27 -9.72 -9.71
C ALA A 264 -0.23 -9.37 -9.51
N ASP A 265 -0.48 -8.11 -9.12
CA ASP A 265 -1.81 -7.53 -8.88
C ASP A 265 -2.59 -8.15 -7.70
N PHE A 266 -2.27 -7.67 -6.50
CA PHE A 266 -2.83 -8.22 -5.26
C PHE A 266 -4.11 -7.52 -4.82
N GLY A 267 -4.68 -6.61 -5.61
CA GLY A 267 -5.84 -5.79 -5.22
C GLY A 267 -7.10 -6.60 -4.86
N LEU A 268 -7.22 -7.82 -5.40
CA LEU A 268 -8.31 -8.74 -5.07
C LEU A 268 -7.92 -9.81 -4.03
N THR A 269 -6.73 -9.77 -3.46
CA THR A 269 -6.25 -10.83 -2.58
C THR A 269 -6.99 -10.89 -1.24
N ARG A 270 -7.09 -12.09 -0.65
CA ARG A 270 -7.62 -12.33 0.69
C ARG A 270 -6.68 -13.23 1.50
N ARG A 271 -6.41 -12.82 2.75
CA ARG A 271 -5.70 -13.64 3.74
C ARG A 271 -6.69 -14.52 4.48
N SER A 272 -7.03 -15.65 3.88
CA SER A 272 -7.91 -16.67 4.44
C SER A 272 -7.69 -17.99 3.71
N LYS A 273 -8.01 -19.11 4.35
CA LYS A 273 -8.03 -20.42 3.69
C LYS A 273 -9.29 -20.64 2.85
N SER A 274 -10.34 -19.86 3.13
CA SER A 274 -11.61 -19.87 2.40
C SER A 274 -12.23 -18.47 2.34
N TYR A 275 -13.00 -18.20 1.29
CA TYR A 275 -13.69 -16.93 1.10
C TYR A 275 -15.09 -17.19 0.55
N ILE A 276 -16.11 -16.73 1.27
CA ILE A 276 -17.49 -16.74 0.76
C ILE A 276 -17.62 -15.61 -0.27
N VAL A 277 -17.96 -15.98 -1.49
CA VAL A 277 -18.20 -15.09 -2.61
C VAL A 277 -19.33 -14.13 -2.26
N ASN A 278 -19.06 -12.83 -2.42
CA ASN A 278 -20.10 -11.82 -2.37
C ASN A 278 -20.62 -11.61 -3.82
N PRO A 279 -21.89 -11.95 -4.11
CA PRO A 279 -22.46 -11.87 -5.45
C PRO A 279 -22.58 -10.42 -5.97
N ASP A 280 -22.60 -9.43 -5.08
CA ASP A 280 -22.69 -8.01 -5.43
C ASP A 280 -21.35 -7.41 -5.87
N LYS A 281 -20.25 -8.17 -5.79
CA LYS A 281 -18.92 -7.72 -6.20
C LYS A 281 -18.55 -8.32 -7.56
N PRO A 282 -17.92 -7.53 -8.45
CA PRO A 282 -17.48 -8.02 -9.75
C PRO A 282 -16.55 -9.21 -9.58
N MET A 283 -16.93 -10.33 -10.20
CA MET A 283 -16.24 -11.59 -10.08
C MET A 283 -15.79 -12.08 -11.45
N ASN A 284 -14.59 -12.65 -11.53
CA ASN A 284 -14.03 -13.07 -12.80
C ASN A 284 -14.52 -14.46 -13.20
N LEU A 285 -15.80 -14.55 -13.57
CA LEU A 285 -16.57 -15.79 -13.75
C LEU A 285 -15.86 -16.88 -14.58
N ARG A 286 -15.07 -16.51 -15.60
CA ARG A 286 -14.39 -17.49 -16.47
C ARG A 286 -13.16 -18.14 -15.83
N TRP A 287 -12.66 -17.61 -14.72
CA TRP A 287 -11.46 -18.08 -14.02
C TRP A 287 -11.79 -18.71 -12.67
N LEU A 288 -13.06 -18.96 -12.36
CA LEU A 288 -13.47 -19.66 -11.15
C LEU A 288 -13.56 -21.17 -11.36
N ALA A 289 -13.16 -21.92 -10.32
CA ALA A 289 -13.42 -23.34 -10.26
C ALA A 289 -14.94 -23.60 -10.31
N PRO A 290 -15.39 -24.67 -11.01
CA PRO A 290 -16.81 -25.03 -11.10
C PRO A 290 -17.49 -25.22 -9.74
N ASP A 291 -16.74 -25.70 -8.74
CA ASP A 291 -17.25 -25.94 -7.39
C ASP A 291 -17.54 -24.63 -6.64
N VAL A 292 -16.86 -23.54 -7.00
CA VAL A 292 -17.14 -22.20 -6.43
C VAL A 292 -18.49 -21.67 -6.93
N TYR A 293 -18.88 -22.00 -8.17
CA TYR A 293 -20.19 -21.60 -8.70
C TYR A 293 -21.33 -22.22 -7.89
N HIS A 294 -21.16 -23.45 -7.41
CA HIS A 294 -22.17 -24.18 -6.64
C HIS A 294 -22.14 -23.83 -5.15
N THR A 295 -20.95 -23.73 -4.57
CA THR A 295 -20.79 -23.55 -3.12
C THR A 295 -20.77 -22.08 -2.70
N GLY A 296 -20.46 -21.17 -3.63
CA GLY A 296 -20.15 -19.78 -3.31
C GLY A 296 -18.90 -19.63 -2.43
N ILE A 297 -18.03 -20.64 -2.33
CA ILE A 297 -16.84 -20.61 -1.45
C ILE A 297 -15.58 -20.84 -2.30
N VAL A 298 -14.70 -19.84 -2.34
CA VAL A 298 -13.35 -19.97 -2.91
C VAL A 298 -12.40 -20.49 -1.83
N ARG A 299 -11.73 -21.60 -2.08
CA ARG A 299 -10.64 -22.16 -1.29
C ARG A 299 -9.32 -21.99 -2.05
N TYR A 300 -8.20 -22.06 -1.33
CA TYR A 300 -6.88 -21.86 -1.93
C TYR A 300 -6.56 -22.87 -3.05
N PHE A 301 -7.11 -24.09 -3.02
CA PHE A 301 -6.88 -25.07 -4.10
C PHE A 301 -7.73 -24.82 -5.35
N ASP A 302 -8.78 -24.00 -5.28
CA ASP A 302 -9.64 -23.67 -6.43
C ASP A 302 -8.91 -22.81 -7.46
N THR A 303 -7.79 -22.18 -7.06
CA THR A 303 -6.95 -21.34 -7.91
C THR A 303 -6.25 -22.11 -9.03
N PHE A 304 -6.12 -23.45 -8.90
CA PHE A 304 -5.52 -24.29 -9.93
C PHE A 304 -6.47 -24.60 -11.10
N LEU A 305 -7.79 -24.49 -10.89
CA LEU A 305 -8.81 -24.74 -11.93
C LEU A 305 -9.00 -23.52 -12.85
N SER A 306 -8.36 -22.39 -12.53
CA SER A 306 -8.32 -21.16 -13.34
C SER A 306 -7.41 -21.24 -14.57
N PHE A 307 -6.71 -22.36 -14.80
CA PHE A 307 -5.69 -22.54 -15.85
C PHE A 307 -6.21 -23.07 -17.20
N ASN A 308 -7.53 -23.14 -17.41
CA ASN A 308 -8.12 -23.55 -18.69
C ASN A 308 -7.95 -22.51 -19.81
#